data_AF-A0A3D1T4A6-F1
#
_entry.id   AF-A0A3D1T4A6-F1
#
_cell.length_a   1.000
_cell.length_b   1.000
_cell.length_c   1.000
_cell.angle_alpha   90.00
_cell.angle_beta   90.00
_cell.angle_gamma   90.00
#
_symmetry.space_group_name_H-M   'P 1'
#
loop_
_entity.id
_entity.type
_entity.pdbx_description
1 polymer ?
#
loop_
_entity_poly.entity_id
_entity_poly.type
_entity_poly.pdbx_seq_one_letter_code
_entity_poly.pdbx_strand_id
1 'polypeptide(L)'
;MLDIKYIREHPEEVKRGAQRKRIDIDIDHLLAVDSNRRTVLNEVEALRAKKNSASARIAGLTGADKQNAIIEMKETAAREKEQSVALKEIEEELQA
;
A
#
# COMPACT_ATOMS: atom_id res chain seq x y z
N MET A 1 3.56 21.55 1.94
CA MET A 1 2.84 20.44 1.29
C MET A 1 1.39 20.54 1.73
N LEU A 2 0.42 20.63 0.83
CA LEU A 2 -0.98 20.48 1.23
C LEU A 2 -1.12 19.08 1.84
N ASP A 3 -1.66 19.01 3.05
CA ASP A 3 -1.88 17.74 3.73
C ASP A 3 -2.90 16.94 2.90
N ILE A 4 -2.50 15.80 2.32
CA ILE A 4 -3.44 14.95 1.56
C ILE A 4 -4.59 14.45 2.45
N LYS A 5 -4.37 14.44 3.77
CA LYS A 5 -5.43 14.27 4.77
C LYS A 5 -6.55 15.31 4.59
N TYR A 6 -6.19 16.58 4.45
CA TYR A 6 -7.16 17.66 4.31
C TYR A 6 -7.92 17.57 2.97
N ILE A 7 -7.22 17.22 1.89
CA ILE A 7 -7.85 17.01 0.57
C ILE A 7 -8.87 15.86 0.63
N ARG A 8 -8.58 14.81 1.39
CA ARG A 8 -9.47 13.67 1.58
C ARG A 8 -10.65 13.96 2.51
N GLU A 9 -10.45 14.76 3.56
CA GLU A 9 -11.53 15.14 4.48
C GLU A 9 -12.46 16.20 3.87
N HIS A 10 -11.93 17.07 3.01
CA HIS A 10 -12.66 18.19 2.41
C HIS A 10 -12.50 18.27 0.87
N PRO A 11 -12.75 17.20 0.10
CA PRO A 11 -12.49 17.16 -1.34
C PRO A 11 -13.25 18.24 -2.11
N GLU A 12 -14.51 18.47 -1.75
CA GLU A 12 -15.37 19.51 -2.34
C GLU A 12 -14.85 20.93 -2.11
N GLU A 13 -14.32 21.21 -0.91
CA GLU A 13 -13.78 22.54 -0.59
C GLU A 13 -12.47 22.80 -1.34
N VAL A 14 -11.61 21.78 -1.45
CA VAL A 14 -10.37 21.89 -2.20
C VAL A 14 -10.65 22.02 -3.69
N LYS A 15 -11.63 21.30 -4.26
CA LYS A 15 -12.05 21.46 -5.67
C LYS A 15 -12.52 22.89 -5.95
N ARG A 16 -13.41 23.43 -5.11
CA ARG A 16 -13.88 24.81 -5.22
C ARG A 16 -12.73 25.83 -5.06
N GLY A 17 -11.80 25.57 -4.15
CA GLY A 17 -10.62 26.40 -3.93
C GLY A 17 -9.66 26.40 -5.14
N ALA A 18 -9.40 25.23 -5.71
CA ALA A 18 -8.58 25.05 -6.92
C ALA A 18 -9.20 25.78 -8.11
N GLN A 19 -10.51 25.60 -8.33
CA GLN A 19 -11.23 26.28 -9.40
C GLN A 19 -11.20 27.82 -9.24
N ARG A 20 -11.41 28.33 -8.02
CA ARG A 20 -11.30 29.77 -7.72
C ARG A 20 -9.90 30.33 -7.96
N LYS A 21 -8.86 29.54 -7.67
CA LYS A 21 -7.46 29.90 -7.89
C LYS A 21 -6.99 29.65 -9.33
N ARG A 22 -7.86 29.12 -10.21
CA ARG A 22 -7.51 28.68 -11.57
C ARG A 22 -6.34 27.70 -11.59
N ILE A 23 -6.28 26.84 -10.58
CA ILE A 23 -5.33 25.73 -10.52
C ILE A 23 -6.01 24.54 -11.20
N ASP A 24 -5.41 24.09 -12.30
CA ASP A 24 -5.84 22.89 -13.01
C ASP A 24 -5.21 21.68 -12.30
N ILE A 25 -5.91 21.16 -11.30
CA ILE A 25 -5.48 19.98 -10.54
C ILE A 25 -6.64 18.99 -10.48
N ASP A 26 -6.36 17.76 -10.91
CA ASP A 26 -7.32 16.67 -10.87
C ASP A 26 -7.32 16.04 -9.47
N ILE A 27 -8.19 16.58 -8.61
CA ILE A 27 -8.36 16.09 -7.24
C ILE A 27 -8.94 14.68 -7.22
N ASP A 28 -9.77 14.32 -8.20
CA ASP A 28 -10.33 12.97 -8.29
C ASP A 28 -9.22 11.97 -8.62
N HIS A 29 -8.34 12.30 -9.56
CA HIS A 29 -7.14 11.50 -9.84
C HIS A 29 -6.24 11.38 -8.60
N LEU A 30 -5.95 12.49 -7.91
CA LEU A 30 -5.12 12.49 -6.71
C LEU A 30 -5.69 11.56 -5.62
N LEU A 31 -7.01 11.61 -5.40
CA LEU A 31 -7.69 10.75 -4.43
C LEU A 31 -7.69 9.27 -4.88
N ALA A 32 -7.80 9.00 -6.17
CA ALA A 32 -7.72 7.64 -6.70
C ALA A 32 -6.33 7.02 -6.49
N VAL A 33 -5.26 7.78 -6.79
CA VAL A 33 -3.88 7.34 -6.56
C VAL A 33 -3.60 7.16 -5.05
N ASP A 34 -4.05 8.07 -4.19
CA ASP A 34 -3.95 7.92 -2.72
C ASP A 34 -4.70 6.66 -2.24
N SER A 35 -5.90 6.41 -2.77
CA SER A 35 -6.67 5.21 -2.44
C SER A 35 -5.92 3.95 -2.85
N ASN A 36 -5.34 3.92 -4.05
CA ASN A 36 -4.54 2.79 -4.52
C ASN A 36 -3.31 2.56 -3.63
N ARG A 37 -2.59 3.64 -3.29
CA ARG A 37 -1.46 3.62 -2.36
C ARG A 37 -1.85 2.98 -1.02
N ARG A 38 -2.98 3.36 -0.43
CA ARG A 38 -3.45 2.78 0.85
C ARG A 38 -3.79 1.30 0.71
N THR A 39 -4.42 0.91 -0.39
CA THR A 39 -4.75 -0.50 -0.63
C THR A 39 -3.47 -1.34 -0.68
N VAL A 40 -2.50 -0.94 -1.50
CA VAL A 40 -1.22 -1.66 -1.62
C VAL A 40 -0.45 -1.64 -0.30
N LEU A 41 -0.45 -0.52 0.44
CA LEU A 41 0.18 -0.44 1.76
C LEU A 41 -0.43 -1.45 2.73
N ASN A 42 -1.77 -1.51 2.82
CA ASN A 42 -2.47 -2.48 3.68
C ASN A 42 -2.16 -3.93 3.26
N GLU A 43 -2.08 -4.20 1.96
CA GLU A 43 -1.73 -5.54 1.46
C GLU A 43 -0.29 -5.93 1.84
N VAL A 44 0.68 -5.02 1.70
CA VAL A 44 2.07 -5.22 2.15
C VAL A 44 2.13 -5.49 3.65
N GLU A 45 1.41 -4.72 4.47
CA GLU A 45 1.34 -4.94 5.91
C GLU A 45 0.69 -6.29 6.26
N ALA A 46 -0.38 -6.67 5.56
CA ALA A 46 -1.03 -7.97 5.73
C ALA A 46 -0.10 -9.13 5.33
N LEU A 47 0.67 -8.99 4.25
CA LEU A 47 1.68 -9.97 3.82
C LEU A 47 2.81 -10.09 4.84
N ARG A 48 3.28 -8.96 5.41
CA ARG A 48 4.26 -8.97 6.51
C ARG A 48 3.74 -9.68 7.74
N ALA A 49 2.50 -9.41 8.14
CA ALA A 49 1.85 -10.06 9.27
C ALA A 49 1.71 -11.58 9.03
N LYS A 50 1.27 -11.98 7.83
CA LYS A 50 1.21 -13.39 7.41
C LYS A 50 2.59 -14.06 7.46
N LYS A 51 3.64 -13.41 6.92
CA LYS A 51 5.02 -13.90 6.96
C LYS A 51 5.51 -14.12 8.40
N ASN A 52 5.27 -13.16 9.28
CA ASN A 52 5.68 -13.27 10.70
C ASN A 52 4.92 -14.40 11.42
N SER A 53 3.61 -14.53 11.18
CA SER A 53 2.81 -15.62 11.73
C SER A 53 3.26 -16.98 11.19
N ALA A 54 3.56 -17.07 9.90
CA ALA A 54 4.08 -18.28 9.26
C ALA A 54 5.45 -18.66 9.86
N SER A 55 6.38 -17.71 10.00
CA SER A 55 7.68 -17.93 10.66
C SER A 55 7.53 -18.48 12.08
N ALA A 56 6.59 -17.95 12.86
CA ALA A 56 6.33 -18.46 14.21
C ALA A 56 5.77 -19.89 14.19
N ARG A 57 4.88 -20.21 13.24
CA ARG A 57 4.36 -21.58 13.06
C ARG A 57 5.44 -22.56 12.61
N ILE A 58 6.32 -22.15 11.70
CA ILE A 58 7.44 -22.97 11.16
C ILE A 58 8.36 -23.46 12.28
N ALA A 59 8.54 -22.68 13.35
CA ALA A 59 9.38 -23.07 14.49
C ALA A 59 8.88 -24.34 15.21
N GLY A 60 7.57 -24.61 15.19
CA GLY A 60 6.96 -25.79 15.80
C GLY A 60 6.70 -26.97 14.86
N LEU A 61 6.92 -26.79 13.55
CA LEU A 61 6.69 -27.83 12.53
C LEU A 61 7.95 -28.67 12.28
N THR A 62 7.75 -29.94 11.93
CA THR A 62 8.83 -30.89 11.60
C THR A 62 8.51 -31.63 10.29
N GLY A 63 9.53 -32.23 9.68
CA GLY A 63 9.35 -33.02 8.46
C GLY A 63 8.80 -32.25 7.27
N ALA A 64 7.86 -32.86 6.55
CA ALA A 64 7.27 -32.35 5.30
C ALA A 64 6.46 -31.05 5.50
N ASP A 65 5.77 -30.91 6.65
CA ASP A 65 4.97 -29.71 6.94
C ASP A 65 5.83 -28.46 7.09
N LYS A 66 7.06 -28.62 7.63
CA LYS A 66 8.03 -27.54 7.72
C LYS A 66 8.49 -27.07 6.33
N GLN A 67 8.73 -28.00 5.40
CA GLN A 67 9.12 -27.65 4.04
C GLN A 67 7.99 -26.92 3.29
N ASN A 68 6.76 -27.40 3.40
CA ASN A 68 5.59 -26.74 2.79
C ASN A 68 5.42 -25.31 3.33
N ALA A 69 5.50 -25.12 4.65
CA ALA A 69 5.38 -23.81 5.26
C ALA A 69 6.53 -22.85 4.86
N ILE A 70 7.75 -23.36 4.67
CA ILE A 70 8.87 -22.56 4.15
C ILE A 70 8.63 -22.11 2.70
N ILE A 71 8.03 -22.97 1.86
CA ILE A 71 7.70 -22.64 0.47
C ILE A 71 6.65 -21.53 0.43
N GLU A 72 5.56 -21.66 1.19
CA GLU A 72 4.53 -20.61 1.30
C GLU A 72 5.10 -19.29 1.84
N MET A 73 6.00 -19.35 2.82
CA MET A 73 6.67 -18.17 3.36
C MET A 73 7.53 -17.47 2.28
N LYS A 74 8.25 -18.23 1.45
CA LYS A 74 9.04 -17.67 0.34
C LYS A 74 8.15 -17.01 -0.70
N GLU A 75 7.02 -17.62 -1.07
CA GLU A 75 6.06 -17.01 -2.00
C GLU A 75 5.47 -15.71 -1.43
N THR A 76 5.09 -15.73 -0.15
CA THR A 76 4.58 -14.54 0.56
C THR A 76 5.63 -13.44 0.60
N ALA A 77 6.90 -13.78 0.82
CA ALA A 77 8.01 -12.81 0.83
C ALA A 77 8.29 -12.23 -0.57
N ALA A 78 8.14 -13.02 -1.63
CA ALA A 78 8.25 -12.54 -3.00
C ALA A 78 7.13 -11.54 -3.32
N ARG A 79 5.87 -11.88 -2.99
CA ARG A 79 4.72 -10.98 -3.16
C ARG A 79 4.85 -9.70 -2.32
N GLU A 80 5.33 -9.80 -1.08
CA GLU A 80 5.59 -8.60 -0.24
C GLU A 80 6.57 -7.67 -0.96
N LYS A 81 7.63 -8.22 -1.56
CA LYS A 81 8.64 -7.44 -2.25
C LYS A 81 8.08 -6.78 -3.50
N GLU A 82 7.36 -7.51 -4.35
CA GLU A 82 6.69 -6.96 -5.54
C GLU A 82 5.74 -5.82 -5.17
N GLN A 83 4.87 -6.03 -4.18
CA GLN A 83 3.94 -5.00 -3.75
C GLN A 83 4.63 -3.80 -3.08
N SER A 84 5.74 -4.01 -2.39
CA SER A 84 6.53 -2.91 -1.83
C SER A 84 7.19 -2.05 -2.93
N VAL A 85 7.51 -2.64 -4.08
CA VAL A 85 8.02 -1.90 -5.24
C VAL A 85 6.89 -1.12 -5.88
N ALA A 86 5.74 -1.76 -6.15
CA ALA A 86 4.56 -1.07 -6.67
C ALA A 86 4.11 0.08 -5.75
N LEU A 87 4.16 -0.11 -4.44
CA LEU A 87 3.86 0.95 -3.48
C LEU A 87 4.78 2.16 -3.64
N LYS A 88 6.09 1.93 -3.83
CA LYS A 88 7.06 3.00 -4.04
C LYS A 88 6.80 3.75 -5.35
N GLU A 89 6.49 3.03 -6.43
CA GLU A 89 6.15 3.66 -7.71
C GLU A 89 4.92 4.56 -7.58
N ILE A 90 3.88 4.09 -6.88
CA ILE A 90 2.67 4.89 -6.59
C ILE A 90 3.00 6.09 -5.70
N GLU A 91 3.91 5.94 -4.73
CA GLU A 91 4.36 7.04 -3.88
C GLU A 91 5.15 8.09 -4.64
N GLU A 92 6.02 7.68 -5.56
CA GLU A 92 6.76 8.56 -6.45
C GLU A 92 5.83 9.30 -7.41
N GLU A 93 4.83 8.62 -7.99
CA GLU A 93 3.80 9.24 -8.83
C GLU A 93 2.98 10.29 -8.07
N LEU A 94 2.76 10.10 -6.77
CA LEU A 94 2.01 11.02 -5.92
C LEU A 94 2.84 12.19 -5.38
N GLN A 95 4.17 12.07 -5.43
CA GLN A 95 5.12 13.14 -5.05
C GLN A 95 5.66 13.96 -6.24
N ALA A 96 5.54 13.44 -7.46
CA ALA A 96 5.92 14.11 -8.71
C ALA A 96 4.92 15.20 -9.13
#